data_AF-A0A1J3DWP0-F1
#
_entry.id   AF-A0A1J3DWP0-F1
#
_cell.length_a   1.000
_cell.length_b   1.000
_cell.length_c   1.000
_cell.angle_alpha   90.00
_cell.angle_beta   90.00
_cell.angle_gamma   90.00
#
_symmetry.space_group_name_H-M   'P 1'
#
loop_
_entity.id
_entity.type
_entity.pdbx_description
1 polymer ?
#
loop_
_entity_poly.entity_id
_entity_poly.type
_entity_poly.pdbx_seq_one_letter_code
_entity_poly.pdbx_strand_id
1 'polypeptide(L)'
;MDPKKEHVSLFESLPHGIIGVIVDKVAASSAVDYHNTIRTCKEIHKRADNRQVYRGLSLRPLVKKPLASKGYEKIMEKCLQNNNPEAHYIKGLVQYFHHNQTMTGLYHLTIAADLGLKEAIYILAVLLLCNGITEQGKLYFSQLKWARGTTTVDACWKNIKTSLHGINVGVRRRYLRNIRKMNPPNTCHLNDMDNTCASCFYYKRMRMFVNMR
;
A
#
# COMPACT_ATOMS: atom_id res chain seq x y z
N MET A 1 46.80 5.72 -31.18
CA MET A 1 45.55 5.50 -30.43
C MET A 1 44.51 5.03 -31.43
N ASP A 2 44.01 3.80 -31.30
CA ASP A 2 43.04 3.23 -32.24
C ASP A 2 41.64 3.84 -32.02
N PRO A 3 41.03 4.47 -33.04
CA PRO A 3 39.73 5.14 -32.90
C PRO A 3 38.51 4.18 -32.87
N LYS A 4 38.73 2.86 -32.75
CA LYS A 4 37.68 1.82 -32.79
C LYS A 4 37.54 0.96 -31.53
N LYS A 5 38.22 1.29 -30.43
CA LYS A 5 37.90 0.63 -29.15
C LYS A 5 36.63 1.26 -28.58
N GLU A 6 35.48 0.67 -28.89
CA GLU A 6 34.28 0.87 -28.08
C GLU A 6 34.67 0.62 -26.62
N HIS A 7 34.59 1.68 -25.81
CA HIS A 7 34.89 1.62 -24.39
C HIS A 7 33.70 0.90 -23.73
N VAL A 8 33.68 -0.44 -23.83
CA VAL A 8 32.69 -1.26 -23.13
C VAL A 8 32.85 -0.96 -21.65
N SER A 9 31.80 -0.43 -21.04
CA SER A 9 31.86 -0.09 -19.62
C SER A 9 32.12 -1.36 -18.80
N LEU A 10 32.82 -1.22 -17.68
CA LEU A 10 33.11 -2.32 -16.74
C LEU A 10 31.83 -3.02 -16.23
N PHE A 11 30.69 -2.36 -16.41
CA PHE A 11 29.37 -2.87 -16.09
C PHE A 11 28.76 -3.72 -17.23
N GLU A 12 29.00 -3.34 -18.48
CA GLU A 12 28.59 -4.10 -19.66
C GLU A 12 29.43 -5.38 -19.86
N SER A 13 30.62 -5.44 -19.26
CA SER A 13 31.45 -6.65 -19.23
C SER A 13 31.04 -7.65 -18.14
N LEU A 14 30.11 -7.30 -17.24
CA LEU A 14 29.63 -8.24 -16.21
C LEU A 14 28.76 -9.34 -16.83
N PRO A 15 28.83 -10.58 -16.31
CA PRO A 15 27.92 -11.63 -16.72
C PRO A 15 26.46 -11.20 -16.51
N HIS A 16 25.60 -11.49 -17.48
CA HIS A 16 24.21 -11.07 -17.45
C HIS A 16 23.45 -11.50 -16.17
N GLY A 17 23.80 -12.65 -15.60
CA GLY A 17 23.23 -13.10 -14.33
C GLY A 17 23.56 -12.16 -13.16
N ILE A 18 24.75 -11.58 -13.13
CA ILE A 18 25.18 -10.63 -12.08
C ILE A 18 24.44 -9.30 -12.22
N ILE A 19 24.29 -8.80 -13.44
CA ILE A 19 23.51 -7.57 -13.70
C ILE A 19 22.06 -7.74 -13.23
N GLY A 20 21.44 -8.89 -13.53
CA GLY A 20 20.10 -9.23 -13.04
C GLY A 20 20.00 -9.18 -11.51
N VAL A 21 20.95 -9.81 -10.80
CA VAL A 21 20.99 -9.81 -9.33
C VAL A 21 21.15 -8.40 -8.75
N ILE A 22 21.97 -7.55 -9.38
CA ILE A 22 22.13 -6.16 -8.95
C ILE A 22 20.80 -5.42 -9.08
N VAL A 23 20.14 -5.54 -10.24
CA VAL A 23 18.85 -4.90 -10.51
C VAL A 23 17.78 -5.40 -9.54
N ASP A 24 17.70 -6.70 -9.28
CA ASP A 24 16.77 -7.28 -8.31
C ASP A 24 17.00 -6.71 -6.90
N LYS A 25 18.26 -6.58 -6.47
CA LYS A 25 18.60 -6.02 -5.16
C LYS A 25 18.27 -4.54 -5.05
N VAL A 26 18.55 -3.75 -6.09
CA VAL A 26 18.18 -2.33 -6.14
C VAL A 26 16.67 -2.17 -6.15
N ALA A 27 15.96 -3.00 -6.92
CA ALA A 27 14.50 -3.00 -6.96
C ALA A 27 13.89 -3.34 -5.59
N ALA A 28 14.41 -4.36 -4.92
CA ALA A 28 13.94 -4.76 -3.60
C ALA A 28 14.19 -3.70 -2.51
N SER A 29 15.14 -2.77 -2.70
CA SER A 29 15.38 -1.68 -1.75
C SER A 29 14.48 -0.48 -2.01
N SER A 30 14.38 0.00 -3.26
CA SER A 30 13.78 1.30 -3.56
C SER A 30 13.43 1.50 -5.03
N ALA A 31 12.18 1.90 -5.29
CA ALA A 31 11.70 2.26 -6.63
C ALA A 31 12.36 3.53 -7.19
N VAL A 32 12.80 4.45 -6.33
CA VAL A 32 13.51 5.66 -6.76
C VAL A 32 14.90 5.30 -7.26
N ASP A 33 15.62 4.47 -6.50
CA ASP A 33 16.96 4.02 -6.88
C ASP A 33 16.88 3.13 -8.12
N TYR A 34 15.89 2.22 -8.18
CA TYR A 34 15.60 1.46 -9.38
C TYR A 34 15.36 2.35 -10.61
N HIS A 35 14.50 3.37 -10.49
CA HIS A 35 14.24 4.32 -11.57
C HIS A 35 15.51 5.02 -12.05
N ASN A 36 16.37 5.43 -11.12
CA ASN A 36 17.64 6.07 -11.45
C ASN A 36 18.61 5.08 -12.11
N THR A 37 18.71 3.86 -11.59
CA THR A 37 19.58 2.79 -12.11
C THR A 37 19.22 2.38 -13.54
N ILE A 38 17.94 2.19 -13.87
CA ILE A 38 17.55 1.81 -15.24
C ILE A 38 17.74 2.94 -16.26
N ARG A 39 18.00 4.18 -15.81
CA ARG A 39 18.28 5.33 -16.68
C ARG A 39 19.75 5.47 -17.03
N THR A 40 20.66 4.80 -16.31
CA THR A 40 22.10 4.95 -16.53
C THR A 40 22.62 4.12 -17.71
N CYS A 41 22.04 2.93 -17.95
CA CYS A 41 22.55 1.97 -18.94
C CYS A 41 21.42 1.20 -19.64
N LYS A 42 21.53 1.03 -20.96
CA LYS A 42 20.57 0.30 -21.79
C LYS A 42 20.51 -1.20 -21.46
N GLU A 43 21.65 -1.82 -21.17
CA GLU A 43 21.69 -3.24 -20.80
C GLU A 43 21.04 -3.49 -19.44
N ILE A 44 21.29 -2.60 -18.47
CA ILE A 44 20.59 -2.62 -17.18
C ILE A 44 19.09 -2.49 -17.41
N HIS A 45 18.65 -1.51 -18.20
CA HIS A 45 17.24 -1.31 -18.52
C HIS A 45 16.58 -2.57 -19.09
N LYS A 46 17.24 -3.22 -20.07
CA LYS A 46 16.73 -4.43 -20.73
C LYS A 46 16.59 -5.59 -19.76
N ARG A 47 17.52 -5.75 -18.82
CA ARG A 47 17.46 -6.81 -17.79
C ARG A 47 16.47 -6.50 -16.67
N ALA A 48 16.22 -5.22 -16.43
CA ALA A 48 15.27 -4.74 -15.44
C ALA A 48 13.81 -4.94 -15.84
N ASP A 49 13.52 -5.02 -17.14
CA ASP A 49 12.16 -5.26 -17.64
C ASP A 49 11.73 -6.73 -17.47
N ASN A 50 11.62 -7.17 -16.22
CA ASN A 50 11.27 -8.53 -15.81
C ASN A 50 10.09 -8.50 -14.81
N ARG A 51 9.15 -9.43 -15.00
CA ARG A 51 8.02 -9.69 -14.09
C ARG A 51 8.39 -9.79 -12.62
N GLN A 52 9.44 -10.53 -12.26
CA GLN A 52 9.85 -10.73 -10.86
C GLN A 52 10.34 -9.43 -10.22
N VAL A 53 11.11 -8.63 -10.97
CA VAL A 53 11.56 -7.30 -10.54
C VAL A 53 10.37 -6.44 -10.17
N TYR A 54 9.39 -6.29 -11.08
CA TYR A 54 8.23 -5.44 -10.82
C TYR A 54 7.34 -5.96 -9.70
N ARG A 55 7.18 -7.28 -9.58
CA ARG A 55 6.41 -7.90 -8.50
C ARG A 55 7.06 -7.65 -7.12
N GLY A 56 8.38 -7.68 -7.05
CA GLY A 56 9.17 -7.46 -5.82
C GLY A 56 9.64 -6.03 -5.58
N LEU A 57 9.39 -5.10 -6.51
CA LEU A 57 9.85 -3.72 -6.44
C LEU A 57 9.32 -3.02 -5.17
N SER A 58 10.22 -2.50 -4.36
CA SER A 58 9.89 -1.76 -3.14
C SER A 58 9.49 -0.33 -3.49
N LEU A 59 8.20 -0.03 -3.36
CA LEU A 59 7.60 1.29 -3.52
C LEU A 59 7.47 2.02 -2.19
N ARG A 60 8.15 1.59 -1.12
CA ARG A 60 8.09 2.19 0.23
C ARG A 60 8.12 3.73 0.27
N PRO A 61 8.97 4.44 -0.51
CA PRO A 61 8.93 5.91 -0.54
C PRO A 61 7.59 6.46 -1.08
N LEU A 62 7.04 5.80 -2.09
CA LEU A 62 5.76 6.15 -2.71
C LEU A 62 4.56 5.72 -1.86
N VAL A 63 4.66 4.64 -1.10
CA VAL A 63 3.64 4.25 -0.10
C VAL A 63 3.43 5.38 0.91
N LYS A 64 4.52 6.00 1.39
CA LYS A 64 4.46 7.15 2.32
C LYS A 64 3.94 8.43 1.67
N LYS A 65 4.01 8.55 0.34
CA LYS A 65 3.57 9.73 -0.42
C LYS A 65 2.86 9.31 -1.72
N PRO A 66 1.66 8.73 -1.66
CA PRO A 66 0.98 8.14 -2.82
C PRO A 66 0.80 9.10 -3.99
N LEU A 67 0.54 10.38 -3.74
CA LEU A 67 0.40 11.39 -4.81
C LEU A 67 1.69 11.58 -5.64
N ALA A 68 2.87 11.27 -5.08
CA ALA A 68 4.13 11.34 -5.80
C ALA A 68 4.22 10.26 -6.90
N SER A 69 3.36 9.23 -6.88
CA SER A 69 3.36 8.16 -7.89
C SER A 69 3.08 8.65 -9.31
N LYS A 70 2.52 9.86 -9.47
CA LYS A 70 2.33 10.52 -10.77
C LYS A 70 3.66 10.71 -11.52
N GLY A 71 4.78 10.89 -10.80
CA GLY A 71 6.11 10.96 -11.42
C GLY A 71 6.66 9.61 -11.90
N TYR A 72 5.99 8.50 -11.58
CA TYR A 72 6.49 7.14 -11.78
C TYR A 72 5.48 6.27 -12.55
N GLU A 73 4.63 6.87 -13.40
CA GLU A 73 3.50 6.20 -14.05
C GLU A 73 3.88 4.90 -14.77
N LYS A 74 4.94 4.88 -15.58
CA LYS A 74 5.39 3.67 -16.30
C LYS A 74 5.80 2.54 -15.35
N ILE A 75 6.51 2.87 -14.27
CA ILE A 75 6.92 1.88 -13.25
C ILE A 75 5.68 1.37 -12.51
N MET A 76 4.76 2.26 -12.15
CA MET A 76 3.51 1.90 -11.49
C MET A 76 2.66 0.98 -12.37
N GLU A 77 2.54 1.25 -13.66
CA GLU A 77 1.80 0.41 -14.61
C GLU A 77 2.38 -1.01 -14.67
N LYS A 78 3.71 -1.12 -14.85
CA LYS A 78 4.40 -2.42 -14.84
C LYS A 78 4.23 -3.15 -13.51
N CYS A 79 4.29 -2.44 -12.38
CA CYS A 79 4.07 -3.04 -11.06
C CYS A 79 2.64 -3.55 -10.88
N LEU A 80 1.63 -2.81 -11.35
CA LEU A 80 0.23 -3.22 -11.32
C LEU A 80 0.00 -4.46 -12.20
N GLN A 81 0.53 -4.48 -13.43
CA GLN A 81 0.43 -5.64 -14.33
C GLN A 81 1.05 -6.91 -13.73
N ASN A 82 2.01 -6.75 -12.81
CA ASN A 82 2.71 -7.86 -12.15
C ASN A 82 2.25 -8.11 -10.70
N ASN A 83 1.09 -7.58 -10.30
CA ASN A 83 0.48 -7.76 -8.97
C ASN A 83 1.42 -7.37 -7.81
N ASN A 84 2.11 -6.24 -7.93
CA ASN A 84 2.85 -5.66 -6.81
C ASN A 84 1.87 -5.11 -5.75
N PRO A 85 1.88 -5.61 -4.50
CA PRO A 85 0.90 -5.21 -3.49
C PRO A 85 0.97 -3.72 -3.13
N GLU A 86 2.17 -3.13 -3.09
CA GLU A 86 2.35 -1.71 -2.77
C GLU A 86 1.82 -0.82 -3.90
N ALA A 87 1.97 -1.24 -5.16
CA ALA A 87 1.44 -0.51 -6.32
C ALA A 87 -0.10 -0.49 -6.30
N HIS A 88 -0.72 -1.64 -6.02
CA HIS A 88 -2.17 -1.72 -5.84
C HIS A 88 -2.63 -0.87 -4.66
N TYR A 89 -1.92 -0.89 -3.53
CA TYR A 89 -2.24 -0.04 -2.38
C TYR A 89 -2.22 1.45 -2.72
N ILE A 90 -1.13 1.94 -3.33
CA ILE A 90 -0.98 3.34 -3.77
C ILE A 90 -2.11 3.72 -4.72
N LYS A 91 -2.35 2.92 -5.77
CA LYS A 91 -3.42 3.18 -6.75
C LYS A 91 -4.79 3.20 -6.07
N GLY A 92 -5.03 2.28 -5.13
CA GLY A 92 -6.25 2.20 -4.34
C GLY A 92 -6.52 3.46 -3.53
N LEU A 93 -5.51 3.95 -2.79
CA LEU A 93 -5.64 5.20 -2.02
C LEU A 93 -5.90 6.41 -2.91
N VAL A 94 -5.13 6.57 -3.99
CA VAL A 94 -5.26 7.71 -4.92
C VAL A 94 -6.64 7.70 -5.58
N GLN A 95 -7.10 6.55 -6.08
CA GLN A 95 -8.41 6.45 -6.71
C GLN A 95 -9.55 6.68 -5.72
N TYR A 96 -9.47 6.08 -4.53
CA TYR A 96 -10.54 6.17 -3.54
C TYR A 96 -10.70 7.57 -2.94
N PHE A 97 -9.58 8.17 -2.51
CA PHE A 97 -9.58 9.41 -1.73
C PHE A 97 -9.36 10.66 -2.58
N HIS A 98 -8.41 10.63 -3.52
CA HIS A 98 -8.06 11.83 -4.30
C HIS A 98 -8.99 12.02 -5.50
N HIS A 99 -9.30 10.96 -6.24
CA HIS A 99 -10.17 11.04 -7.43
C HIS A 99 -11.64 10.72 -7.14
N ASN A 100 -12.00 10.34 -5.91
CA ASN A 100 -13.34 9.89 -5.53
C ASN A 100 -13.90 8.70 -6.34
N GLN A 101 -13.05 7.96 -7.05
CA GLN A 101 -13.40 6.75 -7.80
C GLN A 101 -13.45 5.54 -6.87
N THR A 102 -14.50 5.45 -6.06
CA THR A 102 -14.53 4.48 -4.95
C THR A 102 -14.51 3.02 -5.35
N MET A 103 -15.13 2.66 -6.46
CA MET A 103 -15.16 1.26 -6.90
C MET A 103 -13.77 0.81 -7.34
N THR A 104 -13.10 1.61 -8.18
CA THR A 104 -11.71 1.41 -8.60
C THR A 104 -10.76 1.40 -7.40
N GLY A 105 -10.95 2.33 -6.47
CA GLY A 105 -10.16 2.40 -5.25
C GLY A 105 -10.28 1.13 -4.39
N LEU A 106 -11.51 0.66 -4.15
CA LEU A 106 -11.75 -0.58 -3.40
C LEU A 106 -11.19 -1.80 -4.13
N TYR A 107 -11.37 -1.89 -5.44
CA TYR A 107 -10.82 -2.99 -6.25
C TYR A 107 -9.31 -3.16 -6.04
N HIS A 108 -8.53 -2.08 -6.16
CA HIS A 108 -7.09 -2.16 -5.94
C HIS A 108 -6.73 -2.43 -4.46
N LEU A 109 -7.45 -1.85 -3.50
CA LEU A 109 -7.22 -2.13 -2.07
C LEU A 109 -7.50 -3.59 -1.71
N THR A 110 -8.53 -4.19 -2.31
CA THR A 110 -8.84 -5.63 -2.18
C THR A 110 -7.67 -6.48 -2.67
N ILE A 111 -7.15 -6.22 -3.88
CA ILE A 111 -6.00 -6.98 -4.40
C ILE A 111 -4.79 -6.85 -3.48
N ALA A 112 -4.47 -5.64 -3.02
CA ALA A 112 -3.34 -5.44 -2.10
C ALA A 112 -3.54 -6.16 -0.76
N ALA A 113 -4.78 -6.20 -0.25
CA ALA A 113 -5.14 -6.91 0.97
C ALA A 113 -5.02 -8.43 0.80
N ASP A 114 -5.52 -8.98 -0.31
CA ASP A 114 -5.46 -10.41 -0.65
C ASP A 114 -4.02 -10.89 -0.86
N LEU A 115 -3.14 -10.00 -1.32
CA LEU A 115 -1.70 -10.23 -1.40
C LEU A 115 -0.97 -10.08 -0.04
N GLY A 116 -1.71 -9.84 1.04
CA GLY A 116 -1.21 -9.85 2.41
C GLY A 116 -0.62 -8.52 2.92
N LEU A 117 -0.79 -7.41 2.19
CA LEU A 117 -0.30 -6.11 2.65
C LEU A 117 -1.14 -5.62 3.84
N LYS A 118 -0.54 -5.59 5.03
CA LYS A 118 -1.25 -5.33 6.31
C LYS A 118 -1.95 -3.96 6.33
N GLU A 119 -1.34 -2.93 5.76
CA GLU A 119 -1.92 -1.60 5.63
C GLU A 119 -3.14 -1.60 4.71
N ALA A 120 -3.12 -2.39 3.62
CA ALA A 120 -4.26 -2.55 2.73
C ALA A 120 -5.40 -3.30 3.43
N ILE A 121 -5.09 -4.39 4.14
CA ILE A 121 -6.07 -5.14 4.95
C ILE A 121 -6.76 -4.20 5.95
N TYR A 122 -5.99 -3.41 6.70
CA TYR A 122 -6.54 -2.47 7.68
C TYR A 122 -7.48 -1.44 7.02
N ILE A 123 -7.00 -0.72 6.00
CA ILE A 123 -7.79 0.37 5.43
C ILE A 123 -9.03 -0.16 4.71
N LEU A 124 -8.92 -1.29 4.01
CA LEU A 124 -10.05 -1.96 3.38
C LEU A 124 -11.08 -2.38 4.41
N ALA A 125 -10.65 -3.02 5.50
CA ALA A 125 -11.55 -3.43 6.58
C ALA A 125 -12.33 -2.24 7.14
N VAL A 126 -11.66 -1.14 7.46
CA VAL A 126 -12.31 0.09 7.95
C VAL A 126 -13.27 0.69 6.92
N LEU A 127 -12.88 0.73 5.64
CA LEU A 127 -13.74 1.24 4.57
C LEU A 127 -14.98 0.38 4.39
N LEU A 128 -14.87 -0.95 4.45
CA LEU A 128 -16.00 -1.88 4.36
C LEU A 128 -16.98 -1.67 5.52
N LEU A 129 -16.48 -1.59 6.76
CA LEU A 129 -17.30 -1.28 7.94
C LEU A 129 -18.01 0.08 7.77
N CYS A 130 -17.28 1.12 7.35
CA CYS A 130 -17.83 2.45 7.14
C CYS A 130 -18.87 2.50 5.99
N ASN A 131 -18.77 1.60 5.01
CA ASN A 131 -19.76 1.44 3.94
C ASN A 131 -20.92 0.50 4.34
N GLY A 132 -20.89 -0.11 5.53
CA GLY A 132 -21.94 -0.98 6.04
C GLY A 132 -21.82 -2.44 5.60
N ILE A 133 -20.70 -2.82 4.97
CA ILE A 133 -20.38 -4.20 4.59
C ILE A 133 -19.68 -4.86 5.78
N THR A 134 -20.45 -5.03 6.86
CA THR A 134 -19.90 -5.27 8.20
C THR A 134 -19.15 -6.61 8.30
N GLU A 135 -19.77 -7.71 7.86
CA GLU A 135 -19.18 -9.04 8.02
C GLU A 135 -17.87 -9.20 7.25
N GLN A 136 -17.80 -8.67 6.02
CA GLN A 136 -16.57 -8.67 5.24
C GLN A 136 -15.49 -7.78 5.88
N GLY A 137 -15.87 -6.60 6.41
CA GLY A 137 -14.94 -5.73 7.13
C GLY A 137 -14.35 -6.40 8.38
N LYS A 138 -15.18 -7.13 9.15
CA LYS A 138 -14.71 -7.92 10.31
C LYS A 138 -13.77 -9.05 9.89
N LEU A 139 -14.06 -9.73 8.78
CA LEU A 139 -13.24 -10.81 8.23
C LEU A 139 -11.85 -10.31 7.84
N TYR A 140 -11.73 -9.18 7.14
CA TYR A 140 -10.41 -8.61 6.85
C TYR A 140 -9.66 -8.22 8.12
N PHE A 141 -10.33 -7.63 9.10
CA PHE A 141 -9.67 -7.32 10.38
C PHE A 141 -9.12 -8.57 11.07
N SER A 142 -9.83 -9.70 11.05
CA SER A 142 -9.38 -10.93 11.71
C SER A 142 -8.04 -11.45 11.17
N GLN A 143 -7.72 -11.17 9.89
CA GLN A 143 -6.42 -11.49 9.28
C GLN A 143 -5.25 -10.78 9.97
N LEU A 144 -5.49 -9.62 10.60
CA LEU A 144 -4.49 -8.89 11.39
C LEU A 144 -4.33 -9.44 12.81
N LYS A 145 -5.07 -10.50 13.18
CA LYS A 145 -5.02 -11.20 14.48
C LYS A 145 -5.19 -10.26 15.67
N TRP A 146 -5.99 -9.20 15.52
CA TRP A 146 -6.17 -8.14 16.53
C TRP A 146 -6.65 -8.67 17.89
N ALA A 147 -7.37 -9.79 17.91
CA ALA A 147 -7.83 -10.44 19.15
C ALA A 147 -6.68 -10.98 20.02
N ARG A 148 -5.47 -11.15 19.45
CA ARG A 148 -4.25 -11.53 20.20
C ARG A 148 -3.43 -10.33 20.64
N GLY A 149 -3.80 -9.12 20.23
CA GLY A 149 -3.08 -7.88 20.51
C GLY A 149 -3.23 -6.84 19.40
N THR A 150 -3.17 -5.55 19.77
CA THR A 150 -3.43 -4.44 18.83
C THR A 150 -2.19 -3.85 18.16
N THR A 151 -0.98 -4.28 18.53
CA THR A 151 0.28 -3.70 18.02
C THR A 151 0.32 -3.61 16.49
N THR A 152 -0.09 -4.67 15.79
CA THR A 152 -0.11 -4.69 14.32
C THR A 152 -1.08 -3.66 13.74
N VAL A 153 -2.31 -3.60 14.26
CA VAL A 153 -3.34 -2.67 13.77
C VAL A 153 -3.00 -1.22 14.12
N ASP A 154 -2.35 -0.98 15.26
CA ASP A 154 -1.86 0.35 15.65
C ASP A 154 -0.70 0.83 14.75
N ALA A 155 0.23 -0.07 14.40
CA ALA A 155 1.30 0.20 13.45
C ALA A 155 0.74 0.50 12.04
N CYS A 156 -0.19 -0.32 11.55
CA CYS A 156 -0.88 -0.07 10.28
C CYS A 156 -1.53 1.31 10.26
N TRP A 157 -2.24 1.68 11.33
CA TRP A 157 -2.88 2.98 11.43
C TRP A 157 -1.88 4.14 11.36
N LYS A 158 -0.73 4.03 12.05
CA LYS A 158 0.34 5.04 11.97
C LYS A 158 0.88 5.19 10.55
N ASN A 159 1.09 4.08 9.84
CA ASN A 159 1.58 4.08 8.46
C ASN A 159 0.54 4.68 7.50
N ILE A 160 -0.72 4.29 7.63
CA ILE A 160 -1.82 4.83 6.80
C ILE A 160 -1.97 6.33 6.97
N LYS A 161 -1.89 6.85 8.20
CA LYS A 161 -1.90 8.32 8.42
C LYS A 161 -0.76 9.01 7.67
N THR A 162 0.40 8.38 7.60
CA THR A 162 1.53 8.89 6.81
C THR A 162 1.19 8.88 5.32
N SER A 163 0.68 7.76 4.79
CA SER A 163 0.27 7.62 3.39
C SER A 163 -0.83 8.60 2.98
N LEU A 164 -1.76 8.91 3.87
CA LEU A 164 -2.88 9.82 3.60
C LEU A 164 -2.54 11.29 3.86
N HIS A 165 -1.33 11.58 4.34
CA HIS A 165 -0.88 12.95 4.56
C HIS A 165 -0.87 13.74 3.23
N GLY A 166 -1.52 14.90 3.23
CA GLY A 166 -1.69 15.73 2.03
C GLY A 166 -2.79 15.26 1.06
N ILE A 167 -3.50 14.17 1.36
CA ILE A 167 -4.69 13.74 0.61
C ILE A 167 -5.93 14.22 1.36
N ASN A 168 -6.87 14.87 0.67
CA ASN A 168 -8.13 15.29 1.26
C ASN A 168 -9.05 14.08 1.50
N VAL A 169 -9.14 13.62 2.75
CA VAL A 169 -10.01 12.49 3.14
C VAL A 169 -11.37 13.02 3.58
N GLY A 170 -12.29 13.15 2.62
CA GLY A 170 -13.64 13.61 2.88
C GLY A 170 -14.48 12.60 3.68
N VAL A 171 -15.06 13.04 4.79
CA VAL A 171 -16.03 12.24 5.56
C VAL A 171 -17.36 12.17 4.82
N ARG A 172 -17.81 10.95 4.52
CA ARG A 172 -19.08 10.71 3.82
C ARG A 172 -20.22 10.52 4.82
N ARG A 173 -21.42 11.04 4.50
CA ARG A 173 -22.65 10.84 5.31
C ARG A 173 -22.91 9.37 5.67
N ARG A 174 -22.62 8.45 4.74
CA ARG A 174 -22.77 7.01 4.96
C ARG A 174 -21.85 6.47 6.08
N TYR A 175 -20.63 7.01 6.21
CA TYR A 175 -19.69 6.58 7.25
C TYR A 175 -20.24 6.93 8.63
N LEU A 176 -20.74 8.16 8.80
CA LEU A 176 -21.36 8.61 10.04
C LEU A 176 -22.58 7.77 10.42
N ARG A 177 -23.41 7.42 9.44
CA ARG A 177 -24.58 6.54 9.65
C ARG A 177 -24.15 5.17 10.15
N ASN A 178 -23.17 4.54 9.51
CA ASN A 178 -22.75 3.19 9.87
C ASN A 178 -21.93 3.13 11.17
N ILE A 179 -21.18 4.19 11.50
CA ILE A 179 -20.55 4.32 12.83
C ILE A 179 -21.61 4.28 13.94
N ARG A 180 -22.71 5.04 13.80
CA ARG A 180 -23.79 5.04 14.80
C ARG A 180 -24.44 3.66 14.95
N LYS A 181 -24.61 2.92 13.85
CA LYS A 181 -25.12 1.54 13.87
C LYS A 181 -24.17 0.56 14.56
N MET A 182 -22.87 0.84 14.49
CA MET A 182 -21.81 0.04 15.11
C MET A 182 -21.50 0.49 16.56
N ASN A 183 -22.30 1.38 17.15
CA ASN A 183 -22.12 1.78 18.54
C ASN A 183 -22.14 0.53 19.44
N PRO A 184 -21.13 0.34 20.29
CA PRO A 184 -21.14 -0.76 21.24
C PRO A 184 -22.23 -0.54 22.31
N PRO A 185 -22.69 -1.62 22.97
CA PRO A 185 -23.62 -1.52 24.09
C PRO A 185 -23.07 -0.61 25.20
N ASN A 186 -23.97 0.07 25.92
CA ASN A 186 -23.62 0.98 27.02
C ASN A 186 -22.84 0.31 28.16
N THR A 187 -22.92 -1.01 28.26
CA THR A 187 -22.18 -1.84 29.23
C THR A 187 -20.70 -1.98 28.91
N CYS A 188 -20.24 -1.54 27.73
CA CYS A 188 -18.84 -1.65 27.37
C CYS A 188 -18.00 -0.46 27.88
N HIS A 189 -16.88 -0.75 28.52
CA HIS A 189 -15.89 0.26 28.91
C HIS A 189 -15.01 0.65 27.72
N LEU A 190 -15.40 1.70 27.00
CA LEU A 190 -14.72 2.18 25.77
C LEU A 190 -13.23 2.54 25.96
N ASN A 191 -12.80 2.78 27.20
CA ASN A 191 -11.44 3.20 27.56
C ASN A 191 -10.57 2.06 28.11
N ASP A 192 -11.15 0.89 28.39
CA ASP A 192 -10.40 -0.27 28.87
C ASP A 192 -9.78 -1.01 27.68
N MET A 193 -8.47 -0.83 27.51
CA MET A 193 -7.69 -1.42 26.42
C MET A 193 -7.38 -2.91 26.64
N ASP A 194 -7.46 -3.39 27.88
CA ASP A 194 -7.15 -4.77 28.24
C ASP A 194 -8.39 -5.67 28.08
N ASN A 195 -9.60 -5.09 28.21
CA ASN A 195 -10.88 -5.79 28.03
C ASN A 195 -11.74 -5.25 26.86
N THR A 196 -11.13 -4.68 25.82
CA THR A 196 -11.89 -4.16 24.67
C THR A 196 -12.59 -5.30 23.92
N CYS A 197 -13.92 -5.38 24.02
CA CYS A 197 -14.71 -6.34 23.23
C CYS A 197 -14.64 -6.05 21.71
N ALA A 198 -14.99 -7.04 20.88
CA ALA A 198 -14.92 -6.91 19.42
C ALA A 198 -15.70 -5.70 18.88
N SER A 199 -16.91 -5.45 19.40
CA SER A 199 -17.74 -4.31 19.00
C SER A 199 -17.05 -2.97 19.29
N CYS A 200 -16.44 -2.83 20.47
CA CYS A 200 -15.68 -1.62 20.83
C CYS A 200 -14.44 -1.45 19.94
N PHE A 201 -13.75 -2.53 19.64
CA PHE A 201 -12.59 -2.51 18.75
C PHE A 201 -12.98 -1.95 17.38
N TYR A 202 -13.96 -2.54 16.70
CA TYR A 202 -14.38 -2.09 15.36
C TYR A 202 -14.86 -0.64 15.38
N TYR A 203 -15.70 -0.30 16.35
CA TYR A 203 -16.20 1.06 16.54
C TYR A 203 -15.07 2.08 16.68
N LYS A 204 -14.08 1.79 17.53
CA LYS A 204 -12.90 2.65 17.74
C LYS A 204 -12.11 2.83 16.44
N ARG A 205 -11.86 1.75 15.68
CA ARG A 205 -11.13 1.82 14.40
C ARG A 205 -11.87 2.67 13.36
N MET A 206 -13.19 2.52 13.25
CA MET A 206 -14.01 3.36 12.37
C MET A 206 -13.96 4.84 12.80
N ARG A 207 -14.06 5.11 14.10
CA ARG A 207 -13.98 6.48 14.64
C ARG A 207 -12.63 7.13 14.42
N MET A 208 -11.53 6.41 14.60
CA MET A 208 -10.18 6.93 14.34
C MET A 208 -10.03 7.36 12.90
N PHE A 209 -10.58 6.59 11.97
CA PHE A 209 -10.56 6.90 10.55
C PHE A 209 -11.44 8.10 10.18
N VAL A 210 -12.69 8.14 10.66
CA VAL A 210 -13.61 9.25 10.32
C VAL A 210 -13.21 10.58 10.96
N ASN A 211 -12.52 10.54 12.11
CA ASN A 211 -12.03 11.74 12.78
C ASN A 211 -10.57 12.07 12.43
N MET A 212 -10.01 11.43 11.41
CA MET A 212 -8.67 11.72 10.91
C MET A 212 -8.70 13.13 10.31
N ARG A 213 -8.06 14.07 11.00
CA ARG A 213 -7.76 15.42 10.53
C ARG A 213 -6.29 15.51 10.18
#